data_AF-A0A3Q1EWW4-F1
#
_entry.id   AF-A0A3Q1EWW4-F1
#
_cell.length_a   1.000
_cell.length_b   1.000
_cell.length_c   1.000
_cell.angle_alpha   90.00
_cell.angle_beta   90.00
_cell.angle_gamma   90.00
#
_symmetry.space_group_name_H-M   'P 1'
#
loop_
_entity.id
_entity.type
_entity.pdbx_description
1 polymer ?
#
loop_
_entity_poly.entity_id
_entity_poly.type
_entity_poly.pdbx_seq_one_letter_code
_entity_poly.pdbx_strand_id
1 'polypeptide(L)'
;MENLELSLSSLGIISRHVDKSHNELSQYLSKQIWSQQDRQCILECLAQLLLEKDYTLLIARHLRPLILDLLERNAERVKTGGRISHDLHERLCVALSKLLGISPDAQAFAARYFNDAPPVFQRLFFTSEESSAVQYGPKRMKLRDLMGATLRFLQSDCAKFRMLWDWSPCVSQLLTSDVMVRGYTAHCLALVSHMTDNQKTIFLRKVLTSDEILALEETQQLEVEKALVLANQGSVMWRQEKANKFTRGQVVSEDLSSNVVAVCGVVLPRTAPRQPQQVNPKDLVLVDSTCRNLRRLALAVASQKPVLLEGPIGCGKTALVEFMAAVTGHIKATEILKVQLGDQTDSKVSLTYKSGGFNYANCQIS
;
A
#
# COMPACT_ATOMS: atom_id res chain seq x y z
N MET A 1 0.36 -13.30 22.26
CA MET A 1 0.04 -12.30 21.21
C MET A 1 -1.39 -11.87 21.42
N GLU A 2 -1.70 -10.59 21.23
CA GLU A 2 -3.09 -10.10 21.28
C GLU A 2 -3.91 -10.80 20.19
N ASN A 3 -5.10 -11.31 20.54
CA ASN A 3 -6.04 -11.81 19.55
C ASN A 3 -6.91 -10.62 19.13
N LEU A 4 -6.56 -10.02 18.00
CA LEU A 4 -7.32 -8.93 17.42
C LEU A 4 -8.32 -9.53 16.44
N GLU A 5 -9.57 -9.08 16.52
CA GLU A 5 -10.65 -9.47 15.63
C GLU A 5 -11.16 -8.26 14.84
N LEU A 6 -11.34 -8.44 13.52
CA LEU A 6 -11.94 -7.44 12.64
C LEU A 6 -13.28 -7.96 12.12
N SER A 7 -14.37 -7.25 12.42
CA SER A 7 -15.69 -7.61 11.91
C SER A 7 -15.85 -7.23 10.44
N LEU A 8 -16.16 -8.20 9.59
CA LEU A 8 -16.45 -8.00 8.17
C LEU A 8 -17.94 -7.74 7.93
N SER A 9 -18.56 -6.85 8.71
CA SER A 9 -19.99 -6.52 8.58
C SER A 9 -20.37 -5.95 7.20
N SER A 10 -19.40 -5.30 6.54
CA SER A 10 -19.53 -4.73 5.20
C SER A 10 -19.42 -5.78 4.07
N LEU A 11 -19.07 -7.04 4.38
CA LEU A 11 -18.93 -8.09 3.36
C LEU A 11 -20.23 -8.37 2.60
N GLY A 12 -21.38 -8.25 3.27
CA GLY A 12 -22.69 -8.36 2.63
C GLY A 12 -22.98 -7.25 1.63
N ILE A 13 -22.47 -6.03 1.89
CA ILE A 13 -22.59 -4.90 0.94
C ILE A 13 -21.70 -5.17 -0.27
N ILE A 14 -20.45 -5.61 -0.04
CA ILE A 14 -19.50 -5.94 -1.10
C ILE A 14 -20.08 -7.04 -2.00
N SER A 15 -20.56 -8.15 -1.43
CA SER A 15 -21.14 -9.27 -2.17
C SER A 15 -22.36 -8.89 -3.03
N ARG A 16 -23.14 -7.87 -2.64
CA ARG A 16 -24.29 -7.38 -3.44
C ARG A 16 -23.87 -6.56 -4.66
N HIS A 17 -22.74 -5.86 -4.58
CA HIS A 17 -22.24 -5.00 -5.66
C HIS A 17 -21.28 -5.73 -6.61
N VAL A 18 -20.73 -6.87 -6.18
CA VAL A 18 -19.89 -7.73 -6.99
C VAL A 18 -20.78 -8.56 -7.93
N ASP A 19 -20.38 -8.65 -9.20
CA ASP A 19 -21.08 -9.43 -10.21
C ASP A 19 -21.20 -10.90 -9.78
N LYS A 20 -22.28 -11.57 -10.20
CA LYS A 20 -22.54 -12.99 -9.86
C LYS A 20 -21.38 -13.93 -10.22
N SER A 21 -20.58 -13.60 -11.23
CA SER A 21 -19.41 -14.37 -11.67
C SER A 21 -18.22 -14.30 -10.71
N HIS A 22 -18.16 -13.28 -9.87
CA HIS A 22 -17.09 -13.04 -8.88
C HIS A 22 -17.59 -13.26 -7.45
N ASN A 23 -18.85 -13.66 -7.27
CA ASN A 23 -19.50 -13.71 -5.96
C ASN A 23 -19.27 -15.05 -5.22
N GLU A 24 -18.01 -15.49 -5.17
CA GLU A 24 -17.59 -16.59 -4.30
C GLU A 24 -17.79 -16.24 -2.82
N LEU A 25 -17.90 -14.94 -2.49
CA LEU A 25 -18.19 -14.44 -1.15
C LEU A 25 -19.58 -14.86 -0.63
N SER A 26 -20.57 -15.03 -1.52
CA SER A 26 -21.94 -15.37 -1.14
C SER A 26 -22.04 -16.71 -0.42
N GLN A 27 -21.19 -17.69 -0.77
CA GLN A 27 -21.16 -19.01 -0.15
C GLN A 27 -20.63 -18.97 1.29
N TYR A 28 -19.79 -17.98 1.60
CA TYR A 28 -19.24 -17.80 2.95
C TYR A 28 -20.16 -16.98 3.83
N LEU A 29 -20.93 -16.05 3.24
CA LEU A 29 -21.96 -15.27 3.94
C LEU A 29 -23.14 -16.13 4.40
N SER A 30 -23.42 -17.25 3.74
CA SER A 30 -24.46 -18.19 4.17
C SER A 30 -24.04 -19.07 5.36
N LYS A 31 -22.73 -19.18 5.63
CA LYS A 31 -22.21 -19.93 6.79
C LYS A 31 -22.36 -19.10 8.07
N GLN A 32 -22.90 -19.71 9.13
CA GLN A 32 -23.01 -19.07 10.44
C GLN A 32 -21.67 -18.99 11.20
N ILE A 33 -20.71 -19.86 10.86
CA ILE A 33 -19.41 -19.98 11.52
C ILE A 33 -18.32 -20.13 10.45
N TRP A 34 -17.21 -19.41 10.60
CA TRP A 34 -16.05 -19.49 9.72
C TRP A 34 -14.89 -20.25 10.37
N SER A 35 -14.37 -21.25 9.66
CA SER A 35 -13.11 -21.92 9.98
C SER A 35 -11.90 -21.07 9.55
N GLN A 36 -10.69 -21.43 9.98
CA GLN A 36 -9.46 -20.76 9.52
C GLN A 36 -9.30 -20.82 8.00
N GLN A 37 -9.63 -21.96 7.38
CA GLN A 37 -9.61 -22.12 5.92
C GLN A 37 -10.61 -21.18 5.25
N ASP A 38 -11.84 -21.09 5.78
CA ASP A 38 -12.84 -20.16 5.24
C ASP A 38 -12.34 -18.71 5.30
N ARG A 39 -11.73 -18.30 6.41
CA ARG A 39 -11.19 -16.93 6.56
C ARG A 39 -10.06 -16.65 5.57
N GLN A 40 -9.18 -17.61 5.32
CA GLN A 40 -8.15 -17.48 4.29
C GLN A 40 -8.75 -17.35 2.89
N CYS A 41 -9.71 -18.21 2.52
CA CYS A 41 -10.38 -18.11 1.23
C CYS A 41 -11.10 -16.76 1.06
N ILE A 42 -11.76 -16.23 2.10
CA ILE A 42 -12.40 -14.91 2.07
C ILE A 42 -11.35 -13.82 1.81
N LEU A 43 -10.22 -13.83 2.52
CA LEU A 43 -9.15 -12.84 2.32
C LEU A 43 -8.52 -12.95 0.92
N GLU A 44 -8.37 -14.16 0.39
CA GLU A 44 -7.92 -14.38 -0.99
C GLU A 44 -8.93 -13.86 -2.02
N CYS A 45 -10.22 -14.11 -1.83
CA CYS A 45 -11.28 -13.56 -2.68
C CYS A 45 -11.25 -12.03 -2.67
N LEU A 46 -11.14 -11.42 -1.48
CA LEU A 46 -11.05 -9.97 -1.32
C LEU A 46 -9.78 -9.40 -1.96
N ALA A 47 -8.65 -10.11 -1.86
CA ALA A 47 -7.41 -9.71 -2.52
C ALA A 47 -7.57 -9.73 -4.05
N GLN A 48 -8.21 -10.75 -4.62
CA GLN A 48 -8.47 -10.81 -6.06
C GLN A 48 -9.45 -9.72 -6.52
N LEU A 49 -10.53 -9.48 -5.76
CA LEU A 49 -11.48 -8.41 -6.05
C LEU A 49 -10.84 -7.02 -5.97
N LEU A 50 -9.82 -6.81 -5.11
CA LEU A 50 -9.09 -5.55 -5.03
C LEU A 50 -8.39 -5.21 -6.36
N LEU A 51 -7.94 -6.22 -7.10
CA LEU A 51 -7.29 -6.10 -8.40
C LEU A 51 -8.26 -5.74 -9.54
N GLU A 52 -9.56 -5.92 -9.33
CA GLU A 52 -10.57 -5.53 -10.31
C GLU A 52 -10.87 -4.03 -10.20
N LYS A 53 -10.65 -3.32 -11.32
CA LYS A 53 -10.64 -1.84 -11.36
C LYS A 53 -11.93 -1.19 -10.83
N ASP A 54 -13.06 -1.86 -10.93
CA ASP A 54 -14.39 -1.35 -10.57
C ASP A 54 -14.67 -1.56 -9.07
N TYR A 55 -14.00 -2.53 -8.43
CA TYR A 55 -14.19 -2.89 -7.02
C TYR A 55 -13.06 -2.39 -6.11
N THR A 56 -11.90 -2.00 -6.64
CA THR A 56 -10.75 -1.50 -5.84
C THR A 56 -11.18 -0.46 -4.80
N LEU A 57 -11.94 0.54 -5.24
CA LEU A 57 -12.37 1.66 -4.41
C LEU A 57 -13.47 1.27 -3.40
N LEU A 58 -14.36 0.34 -3.79
CA LEU A 58 -15.40 -0.23 -2.92
C LEU A 58 -14.76 -0.98 -1.74
N ILE A 59 -13.74 -1.81 -2.05
CA ILE A 59 -13.00 -2.57 -1.04
C ILE A 59 -12.22 -1.63 -0.13
N ALA A 60 -11.53 -0.64 -0.70
CA ALA A 60 -10.78 0.34 0.07
C ALA A 60 -11.65 1.08 1.09
N ARG A 61 -12.88 1.43 0.70
CA ARG A 61 -13.86 2.08 1.58
C ARG A 61 -14.27 1.20 2.74
N HIS A 62 -14.62 -0.05 2.46
CA HIS A 62 -15.25 -0.93 3.45
C HIS A 62 -14.26 -1.72 4.30
N LEU A 63 -13.02 -1.90 3.83
CA LEU A 63 -12.01 -2.78 4.39
C LEU A 63 -10.66 -2.07 4.57
N ARG A 64 -10.68 -0.78 4.90
CA ARG A 64 -9.47 0.05 5.07
C ARG A 64 -8.38 -0.59 5.94
N PRO A 65 -8.69 -1.19 7.11
CA PRO A 65 -7.66 -1.83 7.95
C PRO A 65 -6.98 -3.04 7.31
N LEU A 66 -7.55 -3.62 6.26
CA LEU A 66 -6.99 -4.78 5.55
C LEU A 66 -6.30 -4.40 4.24
N ILE A 67 -6.36 -3.15 3.78
CA ILE A 67 -5.79 -2.78 2.46
C ILE A 67 -4.33 -3.22 2.35
N LEU A 68 -3.52 -2.95 3.38
CA LEU A 68 -2.11 -3.34 3.35
C LEU A 68 -1.93 -4.87 3.25
N ASP A 69 -2.72 -5.64 3.98
CA ASP A 69 -2.69 -7.11 3.91
C ASP A 69 -3.09 -7.63 2.52
N LEU A 70 -4.16 -7.08 1.94
CA LEU A 70 -4.62 -7.46 0.60
C LEU A 70 -3.61 -7.08 -0.48
N LEU A 71 -2.89 -5.96 -0.32
CA LEU A 71 -1.79 -5.57 -1.21
C LEU A 71 -0.61 -6.54 -1.11
N GLU A 72 -0.21 -6.92 0.12
CA GLU A 72 0.86 -7.89 0.35
C GLU A 72 0.56 -9.27 -0.24
N ARG A 73 -0.64 -9.79 -0.01
CA ARG A 73 -1.10 -11.06 -0.62
C ARG A 73 -1.01 -11.02 -2.14
N ASN A 74 -1.38 -9.90 -2.75
CA ASN A 74 -1.28 -9.76 -4.21
C ASN A 74 0.18 -9.60 -4.69
N ALA A 75 1.05 -8.93 -3.93
CA ALA A 75 2.48 -8.87 -4.27
C ALA A 75 3.14 -10.24 -4.24
N GLU A 76 2.82 -11.07 -3.24
CA GLU A 76 3.27 -12.47 -3.19
C GLU A 76 2.77 -13.25 -4.41
N ARG A 77 1.47 -13.12 -4.75
CA ARG A 77 0.89 -13.77 -5.93
C ARG A 77 1.57 -13.36 -7.23
N VAL A 78 1.93 -12.09 -7.38
CA VAL A 78 2.65 -11.58 -8.56
C VAL A 78 4.02 -12.25 -8.72
N LYS A 79 4.71 -12.54 -7.62
CA LYS A 79 6.07 -13.11 -7.59
C LYS A 79 6.11 -14.64 -7.42
N THR A 80 4.96 -15.31 -7.48
CA THR A 80 4.87 -16.77 -7.29
C THR A 80 5.78 -17.52 -8.26
N GLY A 81 6.63 -18.43 -7.74
CA GLY A 81 7.53 -19.23 -8.56
C GLY A 81 8.76 -18.48 -9.09
N GLY A 82 9.11 -17.34 -8.49
CA GLY A 82 10.31 -16.56 -8.84
C GLY A 82 10.22 -15.81 -10.18
N ARG A 83 9.06 -15.86 -10.85
CA ARG A 83 8.75 -15.10 -12.06
C ARG A 83 7.64 -14.11 -11.76
N ILE A 84 7.67 -12.96 -12.46
CA ILE A 84 6.65 -11.94 -12.32
C ILE A 84 5.51 -12.24 -13.29
N SER A 85 4.31 -12.45 -12.76
CA SER A 85 3.10 -12.47 -13.57
C SER A 85 2.76 -11.05 -14.02
N HIS A 86 2.99 -10.74 -15.31
CA HIS A 86 2.76 -9.41 -15.85
C HIS A 86 1.28 -8.99 -15.81
N ASP A 87 0.33 -9.90 -16.03
CA ASP A 87 -1.11 -9.58 -15.92
C ASP A 87 -1.49 -9.17 -14.50
N LEU A 88 -1.05 -9.94 -13.48
CA LEU A 88 -1.32 -9.62 -12.08
C LEU A 88 -0.58 -8.35 -11.65
N HIS A 89 0.65 -8.15 -12.12
CA HIS A 89 1.44 -6.94 -11.86
C HIS A 89 0.74 -5.69 -12.39
N GLU A 90 0.26 -5.72 -13.64
CA GLU A 90 -0.49 -4.63 -14.25
C GLU A 90 -1.74 -4.28 -13.43
N ARG A 91 -2.53 -5.30 -13.05
CA ARG A 91 -3.74 -5.12 -12.23
C ARG A 91 -3.41 -4.56 -10.85
N LEU A 92 -2.37 -5.06 -10.19
CA LEU A 92 -1.91 -4.58 -8.88
C LEU A 92 -1.49 -3.12 -8.97
N CYS A 93 -0.74 -2.73 -10.01
CA CYS A 93 -0.31 -1.35 -10.20
C CYS A 93 -1.49 -0.40 -10.40
N VAL A 94 -2.48 -0.79 -11.21
CA VAL A 94 -3.69 0.03 -11.41
C VAL A 94 -4.47 0.16 -10.11
N ALA A 95 -4.71 -0.94 -9.40
CA ALA A 95 -5.40 -0.91 -8.10
C ALA A 95 -4.65 -0.04 -7.09
N LEU A 96 -3.33 -0.24 -6.95
CA LEU A 96 -2.46 0.50 -6.05
C LEU A 96 -2.47 2.00 -6.35
N SER A 97 -2.42 2.40 -7.62
CA SER A 97 -2.43 3.81 -8.03
C SER A 97 -3.68 4.56 -7.56
N LYS A 98 -4.83 3.87 -7.51
CA LYS A 98 -6.10 4.42 -7.00
C LYS A 98 -6.11 4.58 -5.49
N LEU A 99 -5.29 3.81 -4.77
CA LEU A 99 -5.22 3.80 -3.32
C LEU A 99 -4.25 4.84 -2.75
N LEU A 100 -3.36 5.40 -3.57
CA LEU A 100 -2.32 6.37 -3.15
C LEU A 100 -2.90 7.61 -2.44
N GLY A 101 -4.09 8.07 -2.86
CA GLY A 101 -4.79 9.20 -2.26
C GLY A 101 -5.72 8.83 -1.09
N ILE A 102 -5.95 7.54 -0.84
CA ILE A 102 -6.94 7.04 0.12
C ILE A 102 -6.26 6.46 1.37
N SER A 103 -5.15 5.75 1.19
CA SER A 103 -4.41 5.12 2.29
C SER A 103 -2.94 5.52 2.28
N PRO A 104 -2.38 6.06 3.38
CA PRO A 104 -0.94 6.33 3.48
C PRO A 104 -0.12 5.04 3.36
N ASP A 105 -0.66 3.90 3.83
CA ASP A 105 -0.01 2.59 3.72
C ASP A 105 0.27 2.19 2.28
N ALA A 106 -0.58 2.63 1.34
CA ALA A 106 -0.41 2.34 -0.09
C ALA A 106 0.83 3.03 -0.66
N GLN A 107 1.18 4.24 -0.19
CA GLN A 107 2.37 4.96 -0.64
C GLN A 107 3.64 4.25 -0.19
N ALA A 108 3.70 3.88 1.11
CA ALA A 108 4.83 3.14 1.67
C ALA A 108 4.99 1.77 1.00
N PHE A 109 3.88 1.06 0.77
CA PHE A 109 3.87 -0.20 0.04
C PHE A 109 4.39 -0.04 -1.39
N ALA A 110 3.89 0.94 -2.15
CA ALA A 110 4.33 1.21 -3.52
C ALA A 110 5.84 1.47 -3.59
N ALA A 111 6.34 2.30 -2.68
CA ALA A 111 7.74 2.63 -2.57
C ALA A 111 8.62 1.38 -2.34
N ARG A 112 8.17 0.40 -1.55
CA ARG A 112 8.88 -0.87 -1.36
C ARG A 112 8.72 -1.79 -2.56
N TYR A 113 7.51 -1.93 -3.07
CA TYR A 113 7.18 -2.88 -4.14
C TYR A 113 8.01 -2.64 -5.41
N PHE A 114 8.10 -1.38 -5.86
CA PHE A 114 8.84 -1.02 -7.06
C PHE A 114 10.37 -0.99 -6.91
N ASN A 115 10.92 -1.24 -5.71
CA ASN A 115 12.37 -1.43 -5.59
C ASN A 115 12.83 -2.69 -6.33
N ASP A 116 11.99 -3.74 -6.37
CA ASP A 116 12.29 -5.01 -7.03
C ASP A 116 11.34 -5.33 -8.19
N ALA A 117 10.25 -4.58 -8.35
CA ALA A 117 9.26 -4.80 -9.39
C ALA A 117 9.48 -3.87 -10.60
N PRO A 118 9.15 -4.32 -11.82
CA PRO A 118 9.29 -3.52 -13.02
C PRO A 118 8.29 -2.34 -13.04
N PRO A 119 8.47 -1.35 -13.93
CA PRO A 119 7.52 -0.28 -14.15
C PRO A 119 6.13 -0.79 -14.57
N VAL A 120 5.10 0.00 -14.26
CA VAL A 120 3.69 -0.29 -14.58
C VAL A 120 3.47 -0.66 -16.06
N PHE A 121 4.23 -0.02 -16.94
CA PHE A 121 4.16 -0.18 -18.39
C PHE A 121 5.26 -1.10 -18.94
N GLN A 122 5.77 -2.05 -18.14
CA GLN A 122 6.82 -3.00 -18.55
C GLN A 122 6.55 -3.65 -19.91
N ARG A 123 5.28 -3.88 -20.24
CA ARG A 123 4.89 -4.46 -21.52
C ARG A 123 5.26 -3.62 -22.76
N LEU A 124 5.58 -2.34 -22.60
CA LEU A 124 6.06 -1.49 -23.70
C LEU A 124 7.51 -1.81 -24.09
N PHE A 125 8.24 -2.50 -23.21
CA PHE A 125 9.61 -2.95 -23.48
C PHE A 125 9.68 -4.31 -24.15
N PHE A 126 8.56 -5.05 -24.21
CA PHE A 126 8.57 -6.41 -24.73
C PHE A 126 8.86 -6.45 -26.22
N THR A 127 9.72 -7.39 -26.58
CA THR A 127 9.85 -7.86 -27.96
C THR A 127 8.58 -8.62 -28.40
N SER A 128 8.45 -8.88 -29.70
CA SER A 128 7.32 -9.65 -30.24
C SER A 128 7.24 -11.06 -29.63
N GLU A 129 8.39 -11.66 -29.29
CA GLU A 129 8.47 -13.00 -28.71
C GLU A 129 8.01 -13.00 -27.25
N GLU A 130 8.51 -12.06 -26.44
CA GLU A 130 8.11 -11.91 -25.03
C GLU A 130 6.62 -11.59 -24.91
N SER A 131 6.08 -10.77 -25.80
CA SER A 131 4.66 -10.45 -25.85
C SER A 131 3.77 -11.68 -26.04
N SER A 132 4.24 -12.68 -26.80
CA SER A 132 3.50 -13.93 -27.05
C SER A 132 3.59 -14.92 -25.88
N ALA A 133 4.66 -14.85 -25.09
CA ALA A 133 4.86 -15.70 -23.91
C ALA A 133 4.01 -15.29 -22.71
N VAL A 134 3.56 -14.02 -22.66
CA VAL A 134 2.71 -13.52 -21.57
C VAL A 134 1.26 -13.95 -21.76
N GLN A 135 0.79 -14.81 -20.88
CA GLN A 135 -0.62 -15.20 -20.83
C GLN A 135 -1.44 -14.14 -20.08
N TYR A 136 -2.18 -13.33 -20.83
CA TYR A 136 -3.12 -12.38 -20.26
C TYR A 136 -4.48 -13.04 -20.00
N GLY A 137 -5.12 -12.65 -18.90
CA GLY A 137 -6.48 -13.09 -18.61
C GLY A 137 -7.52 -12.44 -19.54
N PRO A 138 -8.77 -12.92 -19.52
CA PRO A 138 -9.85 -12.44 -20.38
C PRO A 138 -10.19 -10.94 -20.17
N LYS A 139 -9.83 -10.38 -19.00
CA LYS A 139 -10.01 -8.96 -18.64
C LYS A 139 -8.67 -8.22 -18.51
N ARG A 140 -7.81 -8.30 -19.53
CA ARG A 140 -6.52 -7.59 -19.56
C ARG A 140 -6.68 -6.08 -19.33
N MET A 141 -5.73 -5.48 -18.59
CA MET A 141 -5.70 -4.03 -18.39
C MET A 141 -5.37 -3.27 -19.68
N LYS A 142 -6.19 -2.27 -20.01
CA LYS A 142 -6.00 -1.44 -21.21
C LYS A 142 -4.84 -0.47 -20.98
N LEU A 143 -4.20 -0.04 -22.07
CA LEU A 143 -3.04 0.86 -21.95
C LEU A 143 -3.38 2.20 -21.31
N ARG A 144 -4.60 2.70 -21.54
CA ARG A 144 -5.11 3.89 -20.84
C ARG A 144 -5.14 3.74 -19.32
N ASP A 145 -5.45 2.55 -18.81
CA ASP A 145 -5.50 2.30 -17.37
C ASP A 145 -4.07 2.29 -16.79
N LEU A 146 -3.12 1.69 -17.51
CA LEU A 146 -1.70 1.67 -17.12
C LEU A 146 -1.07 3.07 -17.15
N MET A 147 -1.31 3.85 -18.20
CA MET A 147 -0.76 5.20 -18.31
C MET A 147 -1.40 6.14 -17.29
N GLY A 148 -2.70 6.00 -17.01
CA GLY A 148 -3.36 6.72 -15.93
C GLY A 148 -2.81 6.34 -14.55
N ALA A 149 -2.51 5.06 -14.31
CA ALA A 149 -1.84 4.62 -13.09
C ALA A 149 -0.41 5.18 -12.98
N THR A 150 0.33 5.18 -14.08
CA THR A 150 1.70 5.73 -14.19
C THR A 150 1.73 7.21 -13.81
N LEU A 151 0.78 8.00 -14.33
CA LEU A 151 0.65 9.41 -13.98
C LEU A 151 0.38 9.61 -12.49
N ARG A 152 -0.52 8.82 -11.89
CA ARG A 152 -0.85 8.88 -10.46
C ARG A 152 0.36 8.58 -9.56
N PHE A 153 1.16 7.58 -9.91
CA PHE A 153 2.42 7.30 -9.19
C PHE A 153 3.37 8.49 -9.27
N LEU A 154 3.58 9.03 -10.47
CA LEU A 154 4.48 10.17 -10.66
C LEU A 154 3.99 11.44 -9.95
N GLN A 155 2.68 11.68 -9.87
CA GLN A 155 2.10 12.76 -9.08
C GLN A 155 2.28 12.57 -7.57
N SER A 156 2.28 11.31 -7.09
CA SER A 156 2.47 11.01 -5.67
C SER A 156 3.90 11.22 -5.19
N ASP A 157 4.90 10.80 -5.98
CA ASP A 157 6.33 10.97 -5.68
C ASP A 157 7.12 11.09 -6.99
N CYS A 158 7.15 12.31 -7.53
CA CYS A 158 7.79 12.57 -8.82
C CYS A 158 9.29 12.25 -8.79
N ALA A 159 9.98 12.63 -7.71
CA ALA A 159 11.42 12.47 -7.60
C ALA A 159 11.82 10.99 -7.65
N LYS A 160 11.09 10.12 -6.93
CA LYS A 160 11.37 8.69 -6.90
C LYS A 160 11.08 8.00 -8.23
N PHE A 161 9.84 8.09 -8.72
CA PHE A 161 9.42 7.31 -9.91
C PHE A 161 10.07 7.79 -11.21
N ARG A 162 10.47 9.07 -11.26
CA ARG A 162 11.26 9.60 -12.36
C ARG A 162 12.61 8.90 -12.50
N MET A 163 13.30 8.67 -11.39
CA MET A 163 14.63 8.03 -11.38
C MET A 163 14.54 6.50 -11.46
N LEU A 164 13.44 5.93 -11.00
CA LEU A 164 13.25 4.49 -10.91
C LEU A 164 12.88 3.83 -12.26
N TRP A 165 12.16 4.56 -13.12
CA TRP A 165 11.63 4.01 -14.38
C TRP A 165 12.35 4.58 -15.60
N ASP A 166 12.56 3.75 -16.61
CA ASP A 166 12.94 4.23 -17.94
C ASP A 166 11.71 4.69 -18.71
N TRP A 167 11.74 5.95 -19.15
CA TRP A 167 10.64 6.61 -19.86
C TRP A 167 10.78 6.55 -21.37
N SER A 168 11.86 5.96 -21.89
CA SER A 168 12.14 5.89 -23.32
C SER A 168 11.00 5.29 -24.15
N PRO A 169 10.30 4.19 -23.74
CA PRO A 169 9.24 3.63 -24.57
C PRO A 169 7.98 4.48 -24.58
N CYS A 170 7.77 5.31 -23.54
CA CYS A 170 6.60 6.16 -23.44
C CYS A 170 6.54 7.22 -24.55
N VAL A 171 7.69 7.64 -25.11
CA VAL A 171 7.72 8.66 -26.18
C VAL A 171 6.93 8.20 -27.40
N SER A 172 7.02 6.91 -27.76
CA SER A 172 6.26 6.32 -28.87
C SER A 172 4.75 6.43 -28.69
N GLN A 173 4.27 6.50 -27.45
CA GLN A 173 2.85 6.54 -27.11
C GLN A 173 2.21 7.91 -27.36
N LEU A 174 3.01 8.95 -27.62
CA LEU A 174 2.50 10.25 -28.04
C LEU A 174 1.89 10.22 -29.46
N LEU A 175 2.22 9.21 -30.26
CA LEU A 175 1.73 9.05 -31.64
C LEU A 175 0.46 8.19 -31.72
N THR A 176 0.00 7.65 -30.60
CA THR A 176 -1.16 6.77 -30.53
C THR A 176 -2.46 7.55 -30.79
N SER A 177 -3.43 6.90 -31.44
CA SER A 177 -4.76 7.49 -31.72
C SER A 177 -5.63 7.66 -30.46
N ASP A 178 -5.40 6.84 -29.43
CA ASP A 178 -6.11 6.93 -28.14
C ASP A 178 -5.71 8.21 -27.38
N VAL A 179 -6.66 9.15 -27.31
CA VAL A 179 -6.54 10.43 -26.62
C VAL A 179 -6.10 10.29 -25.17
N MET A 180 -6.63 9.30 -24.44
CA MET A 180 -6.33 9.13 -23.02
C MET A 180 -4.89 8.64 -22.83
N VAL A 181 -4.44 7.71 -23.68
CA VAL A 181 -3.05 7.23 -23.65
C VAL A 181 -2.10 8.37 -23.98
N ARG A 182 -2.36 9.10 -25.07
CA ARG A 182 -1.56 10.23 -25.51
C ARG A 182 -1.52 11.33 -24.44
N GLY A 183 -2.67 11.64 -23.85
CA GLY A 183 -2.82 12.65 -22.81
C GLY A 183 -2.09 12.32 -21.51
N TYR A 184 -2.27 11.12 -20.97
CA TYR A 184 -1.53 10.68 -19.79
C TYR A 184 -0.02 10.63 -20.04
N THR A 185 0.40 10.12 -21.21
CA THR A 185 1.81 10.09 -21.61
C THR A 185 2.42 11.50 -21.64
N ALA A 186 1.73 12.46 -22.27
CA ALA A 186 2.22 13.83 -22.35
C ALA A 186 2.36 14.47 -20.97
N HIS A 187 1.41 14.22 -20.05
CA HIS A 187 1.51 14.68 -18.67
C HIS A 187 2.69 14.07 -17.92
N CYS A 188 2.92 12.76 -18.08
CA CYS A 188 4.08 12.09 -17.50
C CYS A 188 5.40 12.69 -17.99
N LEU A 189 5.55 12.87 -19.31
CA LEU A 189 6.76 13.41 -19.90
C LEU A 189 7.00 14.87 -19.50
N ALA A 190 5.94 15.68 -19.35
CA ALA A 190 6.06 17.04 -18.84
C ALA A 190 6.62 17.08 -17.41
N LEU A 191 6.17 16.17 -16.54
CA LEU A 191 6.66 16.04 -15.16
C LEU A 191 8.12 15.52 -15.14
N VAL A 192 8.43 14.50 -15.93
CA VAL A 192 9.77 13.89 -16.02
C VAL A 192 10.81 14.86 -16.59
N SER A 193 10.42 15.77 -17.48
CA SER A 193 11.32 16.76 -18.08
C SER A 193 11.38 18.09 -17.32
N HIS A 194 10.68 18.23 -16.18
CA HIS A 194 10.58 19.48 -15.43
C HIS A 194 10.14 20.68 -16.27
N MET A 195 9.13 20.48 -17.13
CA MET A 195 8.54 21.59 -17.87
C MET A 195 7.93 22.60 -16.90
N THR A 196 8.16 23.89 -17.14
CA THR A 196 7.38 24.95 -16.48
C THR A 196 5.92 24.88 -16.92
N ASP A 197 5.00 25.49 -16.17
CA ASP A 197 3.58 25.49 -16.53
C ASP A 197 3.34 26.02 -17.94
N ASN A 198 4.05 27.06 -18.36
CA ASN A 198 3.96 27.59 -19.72
C ASN A 198 4.46 26.58 -20.77
N GLN A 199 5.61 25.94 -20.54
CA GLN A 199 6.13 24.91 -21.43
C GLN A 199 5.19 23.70 -21.51
N LYS A 200 4.63 23.27 -20.39
CA LYS A 200 3.65 22.20 -20.30
C LYS A 200 2.41 22.54 -21.12
N THR A 201 1.84 23.73 -20.98
CA THR A 201 0.67 24.15 -21.77
C THR A 201 0.97 24.18 -23.26
N ILE A 202 2.12 24.72 -23.67
CA ILE A 202 2.55 24.72 -25.07
C ILE A 202 2.73 23.29 -25.58
N PHE A 203 3.35 22.42 -24.80
CA PHE A 203 3.56 21.03 -25.15
C PHE A 203 2.23 20.26 -25.30
N LEU A 204 1.34 20.37 -24.33
CA LEU A 204 0.03 19.72 -24.38
C LEU A 204 -0.80 20.18 -25.57
N ARG A 205 -0.83 21.48 -25.88
CA ARG A 205 -1.54 22.01 -27.07
C ARG A 205 -0.95 21.58 -28.40
N LYS A 206 0.31 21.15 -28.44
CA LYS A 206 0.92 20.56 -29.65
C LYS A 206 0.55 19.10 -29.84
N VAL A 207 0.25 18.39 -28.75
CA VAL A 207 0.00 16.94 -28.74
C VAL A 207 -1.50 16.61 -28.73
N LEU A 208 -2.32 17.50 -28.14
CA LEU A 208 -3.75 17.33 -27.93
C LEU A 208 -4.50 18.56 -28.41
N THR A 209 -5.75 18.36 -28.87
CA THR A 209 -6.65 19.47 -29.14
C THR A 209 -7.20 20.06 -27.83
N SER A 210 -7.76 21.28 -27.88
CA SER A 210 -8.36 21.92 -26.70
C SER A 210 -9.48 21.06 -26.09
N ASP A 211 -10.31 20.42 -26.92
CA ASP A 211 -11.42 19.57 -26.45
C ASP A 211 -10.91 18.29 -25.79
N GLU A 212 -9.83 17.72 -26.33
CA GLU A 212 -9.18 16.53 -25.75
C GLU A 212 -8.56 16.81 -24.38
N ILE A 213 -7.99 18.01 -24.18
CA ILE A 213 -7.44 18.44 -22.89
C ILE A 213 -8.57 18.53 -21.85
N LEU A 214 -9.68 19.19 -22.21
CA LEU A 214 -10.84 19.34 -21.32
C LEU A 214 -11.42 17.97 -20.91
N ALA A 215 -11.59 17.05 -21.87
CA ALA A 215 -12.09 15.70 -21.58
C ALA A 215 -11.17 14.90 -20.64
N LEU A 216 -9.85 15.08 -20.78
CA LEU A 216 -8.88 14.43 -19.91
C LEU A 216 -8.94 14.99 -18.48
N GLU A 217 -9.06 16.31 -18.34
CA GLU A 217 -9.17 16.98 -17.04
C GLU A 217 -10.47 16.60 -16.31
N GLU A 218 -11.59 16.58 -17.03
CA GLU A 218 -12.89 16.15 -16.50
C GLU A 218 -12.83 14.70 -15.97
N THR A 219 -12.20 13.81 -16.73
CA THR A 219 -12.04 12.40 -16.31
C THR A 219 -11.22 12.30 -15.03
N GLN A 220 -10.12 13.07 -14.91
CA GLN A 220 -9.29 13.08 -13.71
C GLN A 220 -10.06 13.64 -12.49
N GLN A 221 -10.82 14.72 -12.68
CA GLN A 221 -11.65 15.30 -11.62
C GLN A 221 -12.71 14.31 -11.12
N LEU A 222 -13.43 13.65 -12.04
CA LEU A 222 -14.45 12.66 -11.67
C LEU A 222 -13.86 11.50 -10.86
N GLU A 223 -12.65 11.05 -11.19
CA GLU A 223 -11.97 10.02 -10.39
C GLU A 223 -11.62 10.50 -8.98
N VAL A 224 -11.17 11.75 -8.84
CA VAL A 224 -10.86 12.35 -7.54
C VAL A 224 -12.13 12.50 -6.70
N GLU A 225 -13.22 13.01 -7.28
CA GLU A 225 -14.51 13.14 -6.60
C GLU A 225 -15.04 11.80 -6.10
N LYS A 226 -14.98 10.76 -6.96
CA LYS A 226 -15.33 9.39 -6.56
C LYS A 226 -14.48 8.92 -5.38
N ALA A 227 -13.17 9.18 -5.38
CA ALA A 227 -12.31 8.80 -4.26
C ALA A 227 -12.68 9.53 -2.96
N LEU A 228 -13.02 10.82 -3.03
CA LEU A 228 -13.41 11.64 -1.88
C LEU A 228 -14.72 11.18 -1.24
N VAL A 229 -15.73 10.85 -2.05
CA VAL A 229 -17.04 10.33 -1.56
C VAL A 229 -16.86 9.03 -0.77
N LEU A 230 -15.85 8.23 -1.12
CA LEU A 230 -15.56 6.95 -0.50
C LEU A 230 -14.71 7.07 0.78
N ALA A 231 -14.05 8.20 1.02
CA ALA A 231 -13.19 8.42 2.19
C ALA A 231 -13.96 8.78 3.50
N ASN A 232 -15.23 9.19 3.39
CA ASN A 232 -15.98 9.83 4.48
C ASN A 232 -16.88 8.91 5.33
N GLN A 233 -16.74 7.58 5.27
CA GLN A 233 -17.56 6.66 6.09
C GLN A 233 -16.74 5.94 7.17
N GLY A 234 -17.41 5.63 8.28
CA GLY A 234 -16.81 5.03 9.47
C GLY A 234 -15.98 3.78 9.15
N SER A 235 -14.70 3.81 9.52
CA SER A 235 -13.79 2.68 9.36
C SER A 235 -14.17 1.56 10.32
N VAL A 236 -14.16 0.33 9.83
CA VAL A 236 -14.11 -0.86 10.69
C VAL A 236 -12.86 -0.77 11.56
N MET A 237 -12.97 -1.12 12.84
CA MET A 237 -11.86 -1.10 13.78
C MET A 237 -11.64 -2.50 14.33
N TRP A 238 -10.38 -2.89 14.48
CA TRP A 238 -10.01 -4.10 15.21
C TRP A 238 -10.43 -3.99 16.68
N ARG A 239 -10.98 -5.07 17.23
CA ARG A 239 -11.33 -5.20 18.64
C ARG A 239 -10.47 -6.27 19.29
N GLN A 240 -10.13 -6.06 20.56
CA GLN A 240 -9.40 -7.02 21.37
C GLN A 240 -10.41 -7.97 22.03
N GLU A 241 -10.37 -9.25 21.68
CA GLU A 241 -11.26 -10.27 22.23
C GLU A 241 -10.48 -11.56 22.61
N LYS A 242 -11.14 -12.50 23.29
CA LYS A 242 -10.55 -13.80 23.64
C LYS A 242 -10.37 -14.63 22.37
N ALA A 243 -9.26 -15.38 22.26
CA ALA A 243 -8.96 -16.23 21.10
C ALA A 243 -10.10 -17.22 20.83
N ASN A 244 -10.82 -17.01 19.74
CA ASN A 244 -11.84 -17.92 19.28
C ASN A 244 -11.34 -18.65 18.03
N LYS A 245 -11.31 -19.99 18.06
CA LYS A 245 -10.96 -20.82 16.89
C LYS A 245 -11.97 -20.65 15.74
N PHE A 246 -13.21 -20.32 16.10
CA PHE A 246 -14.35 -20.16 15.21
C PHE A 246 -14.90 -18.75 15.37
N THR A 247 -15.08 -18.03 14.27
CA THR A 247 -15.59 -16.67 14.29
C THR A 247 -16.95 -16.58 13.60
N ARG A 248 -17.73 -15.56 13.94
CA ARG A 248 -19.04 -15.26 13.32
C ARG A 248 -18.93 -13.96 12.54
N GLY A 249 -18.27 -14.02 11.38
CA GLY A 249 -18.10 -12.83 10.54
C GLY A 249 -16.88 -11.98 10.88
N GLN A 250 -15.90 -12.52 11.61
CA GLN A 250 -14.66 -11.82 11.99
C GLN A 250 -13.42 -12.51 11.42
N VAL A 251 -12.39 -11.72 11.13
CA VAL A 251 -11.03 -12.16 10.80
C VAL A 251 -10.14 -11.95 12.01
N VAL A 252 -9.24 -12.89 12.31
CA VAL A 252 -8.27 -12.76 13.41
C VAL A 252 -6.90 -12.31 12.91
N SER A 253 -6.10 -11.69 13.77
CA SER A 253 -4.73 -11.26 13.44
C SER A 253 -3.80 -12.39 12.98
N GLU A 254 -4.10 -13.63 13.36
CA GLU A 254 -3.37 -14.82 12.88
C GLU A 254 -3.63 -15.15 11.42
N ASP A 255 -4.73 -14.65 10.85
CA ASP A 255 -5.07 -14.87 9.45
C ASP A 255 -4.31 -13.93 8.50
N LEU A 256 -3.65 -12.90 9.01
CA LEU A 256 -2.92 -11.93 8.18
C LEU A 256 -1.68 -12.55 7.52
N SER A 257 -1.27 -11.96 6.38
CA SER A 257 -0.07 -12.33 5.65
C SER A 257 1.21 -12.18 6.48
N SER A 258 2.26 -12.89 6.08
CA SER A 258 3.51 -12.92 6.84
C SER A 258 4.28 -11.59 6.85
N ASN A 259 3.97 -10.71 5.90
CA ASN A 259 4.58 -9.39 5.68
C ASN A 259 3.86 -8.26 6.42
N VAL A 260 2.81 -8.56 7.18
CA VAL A 260 2.11 -7.57 8.01
C VAL A 260 1.96 -8.05 9.45
N VAL A 261 1.69 -7.10 10.34
CA VAL A 261 1.39 -7.39 11.73
C VAL A 261 0.35 -6.41 12.27
N ALA A 262 -0.65 -6.93 12.99
CA ALA A 262 -1.62 -6.10 13.68
C ALA A 262 -1.13 -5.76 15.09
N VAL A 263 -1.07 -4.47 15.42
CA VAL A 263 -0.65 -3.94 16.71
C VAL A 263 -1.75 -3.04 17.27
N CYS A 264 -2.43 -3.48 18.33
CA CYS A 264 -3.55 -2.78 18.96
C CYS A 264 -4.57 -2.19 17.96
N GLY A 265 -4.82 -2.91 16.87
CA GLY A 265 -5.77 -2.55 15.84
C GLY A 265 -5.28 -1.66 14.69
N VAL A 266 -3.97 -1.52 14.54
CA VAL A 266 -3.34 -0.93 13.35
C VAL A 266 -2.53 -2.03 12.66
N VAL A 267 -2.72 -2.19 11.35
CA VAL A 267 -1.94 -3.15 10.55
C VAL A 267 -0.70 -2.42 10.02
N LEU A 268 0.48 -2.95 10.34
CA LEU A 268 1.77 -2.37 9.98
C LEU A 268 2.54 -3.33 9.07
N PRO A 269 3.39 -2.80 8.17
CA PRO A 269 4.30 -3.63 7.41
C PRO A 269 5.36 -4.26 8.33
N ARG A 270 5.79 -5.46 7.96
CA ARG A 270 6.87 -6.20 8.62
C ARG A 270 8.04 -6.34 7.65
N THR A 271 9.26 -6.04 8.11
CA THR A 271 10.46 -6.02 7.25
C THR A 271 11.08 -7.41 7.08
N ALA A 272 10.86 -8.34 8.02
CA ALA A 272 11.32 -9.71 7.93
C ALA A 272 10.17 -10.71 8.16
N PRO A 273 10.03 -11.77 7.34
CA PRO A 273 8.99 -12.77 7.53
C PRO A 273 9.10 -13.41 8.92
N ARG A 274 7.94 -13.69 9.51
CA ARG A 274 7.76 -14.16 10.90
C ARG A 274 8.66 -15.36 11.21
N GLN A 275 9.82 -15.14 11.82
CA GLN A 275 10.64 -16.22 12.36
C GLN A 275 10.03 -16.66 13.70
N PRO A 276 9.64 -17.95 13.86
CA PRO A 276 8.90 -18.43 15.04
C PRO A 276 9.68 -18.37 16.37
N GLN A 277 10.95 -17.95 16.38
CA GLN A 277 11.84 -18.03 17.55
C GLN A 277 12.37 -16.69 18.08
N GLN A 278 12.08 -15.53 17.48
CA GLN A 278 12.75 -14.27 17.87
C GLN A 278 11.92 -13.22 18.61
N VAL A 279 10.60 -13.39 18.71
CA VAL A 279 9.85 -12.53 19.64
C VAL A 279 9.98 -13.16 21.01
N ASN A 280 10.79 -12.56 21.88
CA ASN A 280 10.72 -12.77 23.32
C ASN A 280 9.80 -11.66 23.88
N PRO A 281 8.47 -11.73 23.75
CA PRO A 281 7.55 -10.68 24.20
C PRO A 281 7.36 -10.74 25.73
N LYS A 282 8.39 -11.10 26.49
CA LYS A 282 8.28 -11.40 27.92
C LYS A 282 8.29 -10.15 28.81
N ASP A 283 8.61 -8.97 28.28
CA ASP A 283 8.86 -7.80 29.13
C ASP A 283 7.76 -6.72 29.10
N LEU A 284 6.80 -6.78 28.16
CA LEU A 284 5.72 -5.80 28.10
C LEU A 284 4.36 -6.41 28.49
N VAL A 285 3.88 -6.06 29.69
CA VAL A 285 2.52 -6.40 30.12
C VAL A 285 1.53 -5.46 29.43
N LEU A 286 0.62 -6.04 28.65
CA LEU A 286 -0.41 -5.32 27.93
C LEU A 286 -1.58 -5.02 28.87
N VAL A 287 -1.69 -3.77 29.27
CA VAL A 287 -2.80 -3.19 30.06
C VAL A 287 -3.47 -2.10 29.20
N ASP A 288 -4.72 -1.72 29.46
CA ASP A 288 -5.48 -0.77 28.64
C ASP A 288 -4.73 0.53 28.30
N SER A 289 -3.97 1.07 29.27
CA SER A 289 -3.13 2.26 29.08
C SER A 289 -1.99 2.00 28.10
N THR A 290 -1.29 0.89 28.26
CA THR A 290 -0.23 0.41 27.35
C THR A 290 -0.78 0.19 25.94
N CYS A 291 -1.92 -0.48 25.79
CA CYS A 291 -2.55 -0.72 24.48
C CYS A 291 -2.92 0.59 23.78
N ARG A 292 -3.43 1.59 24.52
CA ARG A 292 -3.77 2.90 23.96
C ARG A 292 -2.52 3.65 23.49
N ASN A 293 -1.45 3.62 24.26
CA ASN A 293 -0.17 4.25 23.89
C ASN A 293 0.47 3.54 22.70
N LEU A 294 0.44 2.20 22.70
CA LEU A 294 0.98 1.39 21.62
C LEU A 294 0.19 1.59 20.32
N ARG A 295 -1.14 1.73 20.39
CA ARG A 295 -1.97 2.11 19.24
C ARG A 295 -1.62 3.49 18.68
N ARG A 296 -1.38 4.49 19.54
CA ARG A 296 -0.94 5.83 19.09
C ARG A 296 0.44 5.76 18.41
N LEU A 297 1.36 5.00 18.99
CA LEU A 297 2.67 4.74 18.40
C LEU A 297 2.54 4.00 17.06
N ALA A 298 1.64 3.03 16.95
CA ALA A 298 1.41 2.30 15.71
C ALA A 298 0.86 3.22 14.61
N LEU A 299 -0.09 4.10 14.93
CA LEU A 299 -0.59 5.12 13.99
C LEU A 299 0.53 6.09 13.55
N ALA A 300 1.41 6.47 14.47
CA ALA A 300 2.57 7.28 14.15
C ALA A 300 3.52 6.56 13.17
N VAL A 301 3.83 5.29 13.43
CA VAL A 301 4.65 4.45 12.53
C VAL A 301 3.98 4.29 11.16
N ALA A 302 2.67 4.03 11.12
CA ALA A 302 1.90 3.94 9.88
C ALA A 302 1.95 5.25 9.06
N SER A 303 2.03 6.41 9.73
CA SER A 303 2.13 7.71 9.06
C SER A 303 3.46 7.96 8.36
N GLN A 304 4.48 7.15 8.62
CA GLN A 304 5.85 7.29 8.07
C GLN A 304 6.46 8.69 8.28
N LYS A 305 6.08 9.35 9.38
CA LYS A 305 6.59 10.68 9.76
C LYS A 305 7.42 10.57 11.04
N PRO A 306 8.46 11.40 11.20
CA PRO A 306 9.17 11.52 12.48
C PRO A 306 8.20 11.92 13.60
N VAL A 307 8.27 11.25 14.74
CA VAL A 307 7.42 11.53 15.90
C VAL A 307 8.25 11.66 17.18
N LEU A 308 7.79 12.54 18.06
CA LEU A 308 8.34 12.75 19.40
C LEU A 308 7.46 12.05 20.42
N LEU A 309 8.06 11.28 21.33
CA LEU A 309 7.35 10.59 22.40
C LEU A 309 7.66 11.25 23.75
N GLU A 310 6.70 12.02 24.28
CA GLU A 310 6.84 12.73 25.55
C GLU A 310 6.10 12.01 26.68
N GLY A 311 6.61 12.12 27.90
CA GLY A 311 5.94 11.62 29.10
C GLY A 311 6.84 11.66 30.33
N PRO A 312 6.31 11.34 31.53
CA PRO A 312 7.10 11.35 32.76
C PRO A 312 8.28 10.37 32.71
N ILE A 313 9.28 10.60 33.57
CA ILE A 313 10.45 9.73 33.69
C ILE A 313 9.98 8.35 34.17
N GLY A 314 10.51 7.27 33.56
CA GLY A 314 10.19 5.90 33.96
C GLY A 314 8.86 5.32 33.45
N CYS A 315 8.10 6.02 32.60
CA CYS A 315 6.82 5.50 32.09
C CYS A 315 6.91 4.46 30.96
N GLY A 316 8.10 3.92 30.69
CA GLY A 316 8.30 2.85 29.70
C GLY A 316 8.34 3.30 28.24
N LYS A 317 8.64 4.58 27.94
CA LYS A 317 8.77 5.11 26.57
C LYS A 317 9.69 4.25 25.69
N THR A 318 10.89 3.97 26.19
CA THR A 318 11.88 3.14 25.50
C THR A 318 11.38 1.71 25.29
N ALA A 319 10.73 1.12 26.30
CA ALA A 319 10.17 -0.23 26.21
C ALA A 319 9.06 -0.33 25.15
N LEU A 320 8.22 0.71 24.99
CA LEU A 320 7.20 0.75 23.93
C LEU A 320 7.83 0.80 22.53
N VAL A 321 8.90 1.57 22.35
CA VAL A 321 9.61 1.67 21.07
C VAL A 321 10.32 0.36 20.73
N GLU A 322 10.99 -0.24 21.70
CA GLU A 322 11.65 -1.55 21.54
C GLU A 322 10.64 -2.66 21.23
N PHE A 323 9.49 -2.67 21.92
CA PHE A 323 8.42 -3.60 21.63
C PHE A 323 7.88 -3.42 20.21
N MET A 324 7.61 -2.18 19.78
CA MET A 324 7.12 -1.89 18.43
C MET A 324 8.10 -2.40 17.38
N ALA A 325 9.38 -2.08 17.54
CA ALA A 325 10.43 -2.50 16.62
C ALA A 325 10.57 -4.03 16.56
N ALA A 326 10.50 -4.70 17.72
CA ALA A 326 10.51 -6.16 17.76
C ALA A 326 9.32 -6.79 17.02
N VAL A 327 8.14 -6.20 17.16
CA VAL A 327 6.91 -6.71 16.51
C VAL A 327 6.92 -6.47 15.00
N THR A 328 7.44 -5.33 14.52
CA THR A 328 7.62 -5.01 13.09
C THR A 328 8.82 -5.71 12.46
N GLY A 329 9.60 -6.46 13.25
CA GLY A 329 10.73 -7.26 12.78
C GLY A 329 12.04 -6.48 12.66
N HIS A 330 12.13 -5.29 13.24
CA HIS A 330 13.35 -4.48 13.37
C HIS A 330 14.11 -4.88 14.63
N ILE A 331 14.67 -6.10 14.66
CA ILE A 331 15.28 -6.66 15.88
C ILE A 331 16.81 -6.53 15.85
N LYS A 332 17.41 -6.32 14.67
CA LYS A 332 18.87 -6.22 14.54
C LYS A 332 19.33 -4.82 14.92
N ALA A 333 20.48 -4.73 15.60
CA ALA A 333 21.13 -3.46 15.93
C ALA A 333 21.46 -2.58 14.70
N THR A 334 21.51 -3.19 13.51
CA THR A 334 21.68 -2.49 12.23
C THR A 334 20.41 -1.77 11.75
N GLU A 335 19.25 -2.04 12.35
CA GLU A 335 17.93 -1.52 11.93
C GLU A 335 17.38 -0.49 12.92
N ILE A 336 17.80 -0.53 14.19
CA ILE A 336 17.49 0.50 15.19
C ILE A 336 18.77 1.21 15.64
N LEU A 337 18.94 2.46 15.23
CA LEU A 337 19.99 3.32 15.76
C LEU A 337 19.48 4.05 17.02
N LYS A 338 20.03 3.71 18.18
CA LYS A 338 19.78 4.42 19.45
C LYS A 338 20.91 5.40 19.71
N VAL A 339 20.60 6.70 19.68
CA VAL A 339 21.53 7.75 20.06
C VAL A 339 21.10 8.32 21.40
N GLN A 340 21.94 8.17 22.42
CA GLN A 340 21.75 8.86 23.70
C GLN A 340 22.40 10.24 23.60
N LEU A 341 21.58 11.28 23.62
CA LEU A 341 22.05 12.66 23.65
C LEU A 341 22.38 13.03 25.10
N GLY A 342 23.62 13.47 25.33
CA GLY A 342 24.08 13.99 26.62
C GLY A 342 24.92 15.24 26.41
N ASP A 343 25.31 15.92 27.48
CA ASP A 343 25.99 17.24 27.38
C ASP A 343 27.35 17.20 26.63
N GLN A 344 27.88 16.00 26.33
CA GLN A 344 29.09 15.78 25.53
C GLN A 344 28.87 15.10 24.16
N THR A 345 27.65 15.05 23.62
CA THR A 345 27.48 14.54 22.23
C THR A 345 28.10 15.50 21.21
N ASP A 346 29.31 15.17 20.78
CA ASP A 346 30.12 15.93 19.83
C ASP A 346 29.40 16.08 18.48
N SER A 347 29.19 17.32 18.06
CA SER A 347 28.42 17.70 16.87
C SER A 347 29.05 17.18 15.57
N LYS A 348 30.32 16.77 15.59
CA LYS A 348 31.00 16.10 14.47
C LYS A 348 30.49 14.68 14.21
N VAL A 349 30.07 13.95 15.24
CA VAL A 349 29.59 12.57 15.10
C VAL A 349 28.31 12.53 14.25
N SER A 350 27.45 13.55 14.35
CA SER A 350 26.18 13.62 13.61
C SER A 350 26.33 13.85 12.09
N LEU A 351 27.47 14.36 11.61
CA LEU A 351 27.71 14.61 10.19
C LEU A 351 28.31 13.41 9.46
N THR A 352 29.09 12.57 10.14
CA THR A 352 29.69 11.36 9.54
C THR A 352 28.65 10.28 9.24
N TYR A 353 27.50 10.27 9.92
CA TYR A 353 26.38 9.36 9.63
C TYR A 353 25.50 9.80 8.45
N LYS A 354 25.62 11.04 7.94
CA LYS A 354 24.81 11.56 6.81
C LYS A 354 25.23 11.04 5.44
N SER A 355 26.42 10.46 5.29
CA SER A 355 26.92 9.92 4.01
C SER A 355 26.44 8.49 3.71
N GLY A 356 25.78 7.81 4.65
CA GLY A 356 25.06 6.56 4.40
C GLY A 356 23.56 6.85 4.36
N GLY A 357 22.90 6.68 3.21
CA GLY A 357 21.50 7.04 3.00
C GLY A 357 20.51 6.26 3.88
N PHE A 358 20.24 6.77 5.09
CA PHE A 358 19.23 6.25 6.00
C PHE A 358 18.12 7.29 6.24
N ASN A 359 16.86 6.84 6.18
CA ASN A 359 15.69 7.64 6.53
C ASN A 359 15.61 7.80 8.06
N TYR A 360 15.60 9.05 8.53
CA TYR A 360 15.70 9.40 9.94
C TYR A 360 14.37 9.30 10.68
N ALA A 361 14.35 8.57 11.80
CA ALA A 361 13.45 8.82 12.92
C ALA A 361 14.27 9.41 14.07
N ASN A 362 14.29 10.73 14.20
CA ASN A 362 14.87 11.40 15.36
C ASN A 362 13.92 11.22 16.54
N CYS A 363 14.28 10.33 17.47
CA CYS A 363 13.61 10.22 18.76
C CYS A 363 14.42 11.08 19.76
N GLN A 364 14.01 12.33 19.97
CA GLN A 364 14.47 13.09 21.13
C GLN A 364 13.75 12.55 22.35
N ILE A 365 14.49 12.04 23.34
CA ILE A 365 13.95 11.68 24.64
C ILE A 365 14.29 12.86 25.56
N SER A 366 13.29 13.68 25.85
CA SER A 366 13.32 14.68 26.93
C SER A 366 12.58 14.16 28.15
#